data_AF-A0A3N6AWU7-F1
#
_entry.id   AF-A0A3N6AWU7-F1
#
_cell.length_a   1.000
_cell.length_b   1.000
_cell.length_c   1.000
_cell.angle_alpha   90.00
_cell.angle_beta   90.00
_cell.angle_gamma   90.00
#
_symmetry.space_group_name_H-M   'P 1'
#
loop_
_entity.id
_entity.type
_entity.pdbx_description
1 polymer ?
#
loop_
_entity_poly.entity_id
_entity_poly.type
_entity_poly.pdbx_seq_one_letter_code
_entity_poly.pdbx_strand_id
1 'polypeptide(L)'
;MKIELWVIFQIVVDFILVVLILWLLKNMKFRLQQDISKDTSEKVMEMIEPLLTQANHTATTFGKQLKEKNHLINKLNEKLDSRIISLNLLLNRTESLLGKGNENSESQSIDVYDQQESIIQMYVAGKSPSEIAKTLSLPKGEVALVLDLKKKLLNIL
;
A
#
# COMPACT_ATOMS: atom_id res chain seq x y z
N MET A 1 18.62 69.85 -61.04
CA MET A 1 17.18 69.50 -61.11
C MET A 1 16.86 68.14 -61.75
N LYS A 2 17.22 67.81 -63.01
CA LYS A 2 16.85 66.49 -63.59
C LYS A 2 17.56 65.29 -62.94
N ILE A 3 18.82 65.46 -62.54
CA ILE A 3 19.65 64.39 -61.96
C ILE A 3 19.21 64.08 -60.52
N GLU A 4 18.84 65.09 -59.73
CA GLU A 4 18.36 64.93 -58.35
C GLU A 4 17.06 64.11 -58.29
N LEU A 5 16.12 64.34 -59.23
CA LEU A 5 14.90 63.54 -59.34
C LEU A 5 15.19 62.08 -59.69
N TRP A 6 16.18 61.81 -60.54
CA TRP A 6 16.56 60.45 -60.92
C TRP A 6 17.19 59.68 -59.75
N VAL A 7 18.02 60.36 -58.94
CA VAL A 7 18.61 59.77 -57.73
C VAL A 7 17.54 59.48 -56.67
N ILE A 8 16.60 60.40 -56.44
CA ILE A 8 15.49 60.19 -55.49
C ILE A 8 14.61 59.02 -55.94
N PHE A 9 14.31 58.93 -57.24
CA PHE A 9 13.53 57.81 -57.78
C PHE A 9 14.23 56.46 -57.54
N GLN A 10 15.55 56.40 -57.78
CA GLN A 10 16.32 55.18 -57.53
C GLN A 10 16.31 54.75 -56.06
N ILE A 11 16.42 55.70 -55.12
CA ILE A 11 16.35 55.42 -53.68
C ILE A 11 14.98 54.86 -53.28
N VAL A 12 13.89 55.41 -53.84
CA VAL A 12 12.54 54.93 -53.54
C VAL A 12 12.34 53.50 -54.06
N VAL A 13 12.84 53.19 -55.26
CA VAL A 13 12.76 51.85 -55.84
C VAL A 13 13.55 50.84 -55.00
N ASP A 14 14.77 51.17 -54.60
CA ASP A 14 15.57 50.30 -53.74
C ASP A 14 14.92 50.10 -52.36
N PHE A 15 14.35 51.16 -51.77
CA PHE A 15 13.64 51.05 -50.50
C PHE A 15 12.45 50.10 -50.60
N ILE A 16 11.65 50.19 -51.66
CA ILE A 16 10.53 49.27 -51.92
C ILE A 16 11.03 47.84 -52.07
N LEU A 17 12.14 47.63 -52.78
CA LEU A 17 12.73 46.30 -53.00
C LEU A 17 13.20 45.68 -51.67
N VAL A 18 13.85 46.47 -50.81
CA VAL A 18 14.27 46.02 -49.47
C VAL A 18 13.05 45.67 -48.61
N VAL A 19 12.00 46.50 -48.61
CA VAL A 19 10.76 46.23 -47.86
C VAL A 19 10.08 44.96 -48.37
N LEU A 20 10.04 44.74 -49.69
CA LEU A 20 9.46 43.53 -50.29
C LEU A 20 10.22 42.28 -49.86
N ILE A 21 11.55 42.31 -49.88
CA ILE A 21 12.39 41.19 -49.43
C ILE A 21 12.16 40.91 -47.94
N LEU A 22 12.15 41.94 -47.10
CA LEU A 22 11.88 41.76 -45.66
C LEU A 22 10.48 41.20 -45.40
N TRP A 23 9.48 41.66 -46.15
CA TRP A 23 8.12 41.14 -46.05
C TRP A 23 8.04 39.67 -46.49
N LEU A 24 8.72 39.29 -47.57
CA LEU A 24 8.76 37.92 -48.08
C LEU A 24 9.48 36.98 -47.10
N LEU A 25 10.63 37.40 -46.55
CA LEU A 25 11.35 36.65 -45.53
C LEU A 25 10.52 36.47 -44.25
N LYS A 26 9.81 37.52 -43.81
CA LYS A 26 8.95 37.44 -42.63
C LYS A 26 7.74 36.53 -42.87
N ASN A 27 7.11 36.62 -44.03
CA ASN A 27 5.99 35.77 -44.41
C ASN A 27 6.40 34.30 -44.55
N MET A 28 7.59 34.02 -45.10
CA MET A 28 8.11 32.66 -45.24
C MET A 28 8.51 32.07 -43.87
N LYS A 29 9.19 32.84 -43.02
CA LYS A 29 9.54 32.40 -41.65
C LYS A 29 8.31 32.13 -40.80
N PHE A 30 7.28 32.96 -40.91
CA PHE A 30 6.03 32.77 -40.18
C PHE A 30 5.29 31.49 -40.62
N ARG A 31 5.20 31.24 -41.93
CA ARG A 31 4.56 30.01 -42.46
C ARG A 31 5.35 28.75 -42.11
N LEU A 32 6.67 28.78 -42.27
CA LEU A 32 7.53 27.63 -42.00
C LEU A 32 7.57 27.28 -40.50
N GLN A 33 7.60 28.29 -39.62
CA GLN A 33 7.59 28.06 -38.17
C GLN A 33 6.22 27.55 -37.68
N GLN A 34 5.12 27.98 -38.31
CA GLN A 34 3.77 27.54 -37.95
C GLN A 34 3.48 26.09 -38.37
N ASP A 35 3.94 25.65 -39.56
CA ASP A 35 3.82 24.24 -40.00
C ASP A 35 4.68 23.32 -39.13
N ILE A 36 5.96 23.66 -38.90
CA ILE A 36 6.86 22.83 -38.10
C ILE A 36 6.36 22.72 -36.66
N SER A 37 5.91 23.80 -36.03
CA SER A 37 5.45 23.75 -34.64
C SER A 37 4.14 22.97 -34.46
N LYS A 38 3.22 22.98 -35.42
CA LYS A 38 1.97 22.22 -35.31
C LYS A 38 2.18 20.73 -35.57
N ASP A 39 2.82 20.38 -36.68
CA ASP A 39 3.00 18.99 -37.10
C ASP A 39 3.93 18.22 -36.11
N THR A 40 4.96 18.89 -35.59
CA THR A 40 5.85 18.29 -34.59
C THR A 40 5.18 18.19 -33.22
N SER A 41 4.37 19.18 -32.82
CA SER A 41 3.69 19.13 -31.52
C SER A 41 2.55 18.12 -31.49
N GLU A 42 1.83 17.94 -32.60
CA GLU A 42 0.75 16.98 -32.74
C GLU A 42 1.32 15.54 -32.73
N LYS A 43 2.40 15.31 -33.47
CA LYS A 43 3.09 14.01 -33.51
C LYS A 43 3.80 13.64 -32.20
N VAL A 44 4.33 14.63 -31.48
CA VAL A 44 4.90 14.42 -30.14
C VAL A 44 3.79 14.14 -29.11
N MET A 45 2.65 14.82 -29.21
CA MET A 45 1.49 14.55 -28.35
C MET A 45 0.94 13.14 -28.57
N GLU A 46 0.83 12.72 -29.84
CA GLU A 46 0.37 11.39 -30.25
C GLU A 46 1.32 10.26 -29.76
N MET A 47 2.62 10.54 -29.60
CA MET A 47 3.58 9.60 -29.02
C MET A 47 3.61 9.63 -27.48
N ILE A 48 3.36 10.78 -26.85
CA ILE A 48 3.40 10.91 -25.39
C ILE A 48 2.12 10.37 -24.75
N GLU A 49 0.96 10.52 -25.38
CA GLU A 49 -0.33 10.03 -24.87
C GLU A 49 -0.35 8.51 -24.56
N PRO A 50 0.12 7.61 -25.44
CA PRO A 50 0.20 6.19 -25.12
C PRO A 50 1.23 5.89 -24.03
N LEU A 51 2.35 6.63 -23.96
CA LEU A 51 3.35 6.46 -22.91
C LEU A 51 2.81 6.90 -21.54
N LEU A 52 2.06 8.01 -21.49
CA LEU A 52 1.43 8.50 -20.26
C LEU A 52 0.33 7.55 -19.79
N THR A 53 -0.45 7.00 -20.72
CA THR A 53 -1.50 6.02 -20.45
C THR A 53 -0.90 4.70 -19.95
N GLN A 54 0.18 4.22 -20.59
CA GLN A 54 0.92 3.04 -20.15
C GLN A 54 1.60 3.26 -18.79
N ALA A 55 2.15 4.45 -18.53
CA ALA A 55 2.73 4.80 -17.24
C ALA A 55 1.66 4.82 -16.13
N ASN A 56 0.48 5.36 -16.41
CA ASN A 56 -0.64 5.37 -15.45
C ASN A 56 -1.16 3.95 -15.17
N HIS A 57 -1.30 3.12 -16.21
CA HIS A 57 -1.67 1.70 -16.05
C HIS A 57 -0.62 0.93 -15.25
N THR A 58 0.67 1.19 -15.50
CA THR A 58 1.77 0.57 -14.76
C THR A 58 1.79 1.01 -13.30
N ALA A 59 1.61 2.30 -13.03
CA ALA A 59 1.55 2.84 -11.67
C ALA A 59 0.37 2.30 -10.86
N THR A 60 -0.81 2.16 -11.47
CA THR A 60 -1.99 1.57 -10.80
C THR A 60 -1.79 0.08 -10.51
N THR A 61 -1.16 -0.67 -11.42
CA THR A 61 -0.80 -2.08 -11.20
C THR A 61 0.25 -2.22 -10.10
N PHE A 62 1.27 -1.37 -10.09
CA PHE A 62 2.26 -1.29 -9.02
C PHE A 62 1.63 -0.98 -7.66
N GLY A 63 0.68 -0.04 -7.61
CA GLY A 63 -0.04 0.29 -6.38
C GLY A 63 -0.82 -0.90 -5.81
N LYS A 64 -1.49 -1.68 -6.68
CA LYS A 64 -2.18 -2.93 -6.27
C LYS A 64 -1.19 -3.97 -5.75
N GLN A 65 -0.10 -4.21 -6.48
CA GLN A 65 0.94 -5.17 -6.06
C GLN A 65 1.62 -4.78 -4.74
N LEU A 66 1.83 -3.48 -4.52
CA LEU A 66 2.42 -2.99 -3.27
C LEU A 66 1.47 -3.22 -2.08
N LYS A 67 0.17 -2.99 -2.28
CA LYS A 67 -0.86 -3.27 -1.27
C LYS A 67 -0.93 -4.76 -0.93
N GLU A 68 -0.86 -5.62 -1.94
CA GLU A 68 -0.81 -7.08 -1.76
C GLU A 68 0.46 -7.52 -1.05
N LYS A 69 1.64 -6.99 -1.43
CA LYS A 69 2.90 -7.28 -0.73
C LYS A 69 2.84 -6.85 0.74
N ASN A 70 2.27 -5.69 1.04
CA ASN A 70 2.15 -5.19 2.41
C ASN A 70 1.19 -6.06 3.24
N HIS A 71 0.09 -6.53 2.63
CA HIS A 71 -0.80 -7.50 3.27
C HIS A 71 -0.09 -8.85 3.53
N LEU A 72 0.75 -9.29 2.59
CA LEU A 72 1.55 -10.51 2.76
C LEU A 72 2.57 -10.38 3.90
N ILE A 73 3.22 -9.22 4.03
CA ILE A 73 4.13 -8.90 5.13
C ILE A 73 3.38 -8.96 6.47
N ASN A 74 2.20 -8.34 6.58
CA ASN A 74 1.39 -8.39 7.80
C ASN A 74 0.97 -9.83 8.15
N LYS A 75 0.57 -10.63 7.16
CA LYS A 75 0.22 -12.04 7.36
C LYS A 75 1.44 -12.89 7.76
N LEU A 76 2.62 -12.54 7.24
CA LEU A 76 3.87 -13.20 7.62
C LEU A 76 4.24 -12.83 9.06
N ASN A 77 4.06 -11.57 9.44
CA ASN A 77 4.29 -11.08 10.80
C ASN A 77 3.37 -11.80 11.80
N GLU A 78 2.08 -11.89 11.49
CA GLU A 78 1.10 -12.62 12.31
C GLU A 78 1.46 -14.11 12.46
N LYS A 79 1.98 -14.75 11.40
CA LYS A 79 2.49 -16.14 11.45
C LYS A 79 3.80 -16.28 12.23
N LEU A 80 4.64 -15.26 12.24
CA LEU A 80 5.87 -15.25 13.04
C LEU A 80 5.52 -15.07 14.51
N ASP A 81 4.60 -14.16 14.85
CA ASP A 81 4.08 -13.97 16.20
C ASP A 81 3.43 -15.24 16.73
N SER A 82 2.59 -15.90 15.93
CA SER A 82 1.98 -17.17 16.34
C SER A 82 3.03 -18.27 16.59
N ARG A 83 4.09 -18.31 15.77
CA ARG A 83 5.21 -19.23 15.96
C ARG A 83 6.02 -18.90 17.21
N ILE A 84 6.29 -17.62 17.49
CA ILE A 84 6.96 -17.16 18.71
C ILE A 84 6.15 -17.59 19.93
N ILE A 85 4.83 -17.35 19.94
CA ILE A 85 3.94 -17.77 21.03
C ILE A 85 3.99 -19.29 21.19
N SER A 86 3.88 -20.06 20.10
CA SER A 86 3.93 -21.52 20.16
C SER A 86 5.27 -22.05 20.69
N LEU A 87 6.38 -21.42 20.30
CA LEU A 87 7.71 -21.76 20.78
C LEU A 87 7.89 -21.40 22.25
N ASN A 88 7.37 -20.26 22.68
CA ASN A 88 7.42 -19.84 24.07
C ASN A 88 6.59 -20.79 24.95
N LEU A 89 5.42 -21.22 24.48
CA LEU A 89 4.61 -22.26 25.13
C LEU A 89 5.31 -23.62 25.19
N LEU A 90 5.93 -24.06 24.09
CA LEU A 90 6.70 -25.31 24.03
C LEU A 90 7.94 -25.26 24.94
N LEU A 91 8.62 -24.12 24.98
CA LEU A 91 9.80 -23.90 25.82
C LEU A 91 9.41 -23.89 27.29
N ASN A 92 8.33 -23.18 27.65
CA ASN A 92 7.76 -23.21 29.01
C ASN A 92 7.33 -24.64 29.41
N ARG A 93 6.70 -25.39 28.50
CA ARG A 93 6.36 -26.80 28.73
C ARG A 93 7.61 -27.66 28.93
N THR A 94 8.66 -27.44 28.14
CA THR A 94 9.92 -28.19 28.26
C THR A 94 10.68 -27.82 29.53
N GLU A 95 10.65 -26.54 29.91
CA GLU A 95 11.24 -26.01 31.15
C GLU A 95 10.47 -26.49 32.39
N SER A 96 9.15 -26.64 32.32
CA SER A 96 8.36 -27.27 33.40
C SER A 96 8.65 -28.78 33.56
N LEU A 97 9.05 -29.45 32.48
CA LEU A 97 9.41 -30.87 32.50
C LEU A 97 10.85 -31.09 32.97
N LEU A 98 11.78 -30.20 32.58
CA LEU A 98 13.18 -30.20 33.04
C LEU A 98 13.31 -29.64 34.47
N GLY A 99 12.51 -28.65 34.83
CA GLY A 99 12.45 -28.02 36.16
C GLY A 99 11.87 -28.92 37.26
N LYS A 100 11.22 -30.03 36.89
CA LYS A 100 10.88 -31.11 37.84
C LYS A 100 12.09 -31.88 38.38
N GLY A 101 13.31 -31.56 37.92
CA GLY A 101 14.57 -32.06 38.48
C GLY A 101 15.19 -31.20 39.58
N ASN A 102 14.66 -30.01 39.89
CA ASN A 102 15.20 -29.21 40.99
C ASN A 102 14.12 -28.30 41.59
N GLU A 103 13.69 -28.64 42.80
CA GLU A 103 12.67 -27.92 43.54
C GLU A 103 13.04 -26.45 43.80
N ASN A 104 12.00 -25.63 43.97
CA ASN A 104 11.98 -24.27 44.53
C ASN A 104 12.26 -23.13 43.55
N SER A 105 11.27 -22.78 42.73
CA SER A 105 10.81 -21.38 42.61
C SER A 105 9.40 -21.32 42.03
N GLU A 106 8.57 -20.57 42.74
CA GLU A 106 7.19 -20.25 42.46
C GLU A 106 7.05 -19.52 41.12
N SER A 107 6.29 -20.10 40.17
CA SER A 107 5.38 -19.34 39.32
C SER A 107 4.42 -20.31 38.63
N GLN A 108 3.14 -20.11 38.91
CA GLN A 108 2.01 -20.93 38.48
C GLN A 108 1.88 -20.92 36.95
N SER A 109 2.35 -21.96 36.26
CA SER A 109 1.89 -22.31 34.91
C SER A 109 1.03 -23.57 35.00
N ILE A 110 -0.16 -23.41 35.60
CA ILE A 110 -1.23 -24.38 35.36
C ILE A 110 -1.54 -24.28 33.87
N ASP A 111 -1.39 -25.39 33.16
CA ASP A 111 -1.53 -25.52 31.72
C ASP A 111 -2.83 -24.83 31.25
N VAL A 112 -2.69 -23.69 30.58
CA VAL A 112 -3.82 -22.84 30.14
C VAL A 112 -4.78 -23.65 29.26
N TYR A 113 -4.28 -24.68 28.57
CA TYR A 113 -5.08 -25.58 27.76
C TYR A 113 -5.92 -26.52 28.63
N ASP A 114 -5.32 -27.12 29.67
CA ASP A 114 -6.04 -27.98 30.63
C ASP A 114 -7.07 -27.18 31.44
N GLN A 115 -6.77 -25.91 31.73
CA GLN A 115 -7.72 -25.00 32.38
C GLN A 115 -8.90 -24.67 31.48
N GLN A 116 -8.67 -24.37 30.20
CA GLN A 116 -9.74 -24.13 29.23
C GLN A 116 -10.60 -25.38 29.03
N GLU A 117 -9.99 -26.56 28.92
CA GLU A 117 -10.72 -27.82 28.81
C GLU A 117 -11.54 -28.12 30.07
N SER A 118 -11.00 -27.84 31.25
CA SER A 118 -11.70 -27.99 32.53
C SER A 118 -12.88 -27.02 32.68
N ILE A 119 -12.73 -25.75 32.26
CA ILE A 119 -13.84 -24.77 32.22
C ILE A 119 -14.98 -25.30 31.34
N ILE A 120 -14.63 -25.82 30.17
CA ILE A 120 -15.56 -26.37 29.20
C ILE A 120 -16.28 -27.60 29.75
N GLN A 121 -15.55 -28.56 30.32
CA GLN A 121 -16.13 -29.78 30.87
C GLN A 121 -17.12 -29.46 32.01
N MET A 122 -16.78 -28.52 32.90
CA MET A 122 -17.67 -28.11 33.98
C MET A 122 -18.90 -27.34 33.48
N TYR A 123 -18.77 -26.56 32.41
CA TYR A 123 -19.91 -25.88 31.79
C TYR A 123 -20.87 -26.87 31.11
N VAL A 124 -20.33 -27.87 30.40
CA VAL A 124 -21.12 -28.97 29.80
C VAL A 124 -21.81 -29.81 30.89
N ALA A 125 -21.20 -29.95 32.07
CA ALA A 125 -21.81 -30.58 33.24
C ALA A 125 -22.91 -29.72 33.91
N GLY A 126 -23.28 -28.57 33.34
CA GLY A 126 -24.39 -27.73 33.80
C GLY A 126 -24.03 -26.75 34.93
N LYS A 127 -22.75 -26.57 35.26
CA LYS A 127 -22.34 -25.62 36.30
C LYS A 127 -22.37 -24.19 35.80
N SER A 128 -22.74 -23.26 36.67
CA SER A 128 -22.79 -21.84 36.33
C SER A 128 -21.38 -21.22 36.22
N PRO A 129 -21.18 -20.17 35.40
CA PRO A 129 -19.87 -19.52 35.26
C PRO A 129 -19.27 -19.01 36.58
N SER A 130 -20.12 -18.63 37.54
CA SER A 130 -19.67 -18.20 38.87
C SER A 130 -19.16 -19.36 39.73
N GLU A 131 -19.71 -20.56 39.59
CA GLU A 131 -19.26 -21.76 40.31
C GLU A 131 -17.98 -22.32 39.71
N ILE A 132 -17.83 -22.24 38.39
CA ILE A 132 -16.61 -22.65 37.68
C ILE A 132 -15.44 -21.74 38.09
N ALA A 133 -15.66 -20.42 38.10
CA ALA A 133 -14.67 -19.44 38.57
C ALA A 133 -14.21 -19.73 40.01
N LYS A 134 -15.15 -20.09 40.90
CA LYS A 134 -14.84 -20.42 42.30
C LYS A 134 -14.10 -21.76 42.43
N THR A 135 -14.44 -22.76 41.61
CA THR A 135 -13.85 -24.10 41.66
C THR A 135 -12.44 -24.13 41.08
N LEU A 136 -12.21 -23.37 40.00
CA LEU A 136 -10.91 -23.28 39.32
C LEU A 136 -10.04 -22.13 39.83
N SER A 137 -10.51 -21.36 40.82
CA SER A 137 -9.84 -20.14 41.31
C SER A 137 -9.49 -19.15 40.19
N LEU A 138 -10.40 -19.02 39.21
CA LEU A 138 -10.23 -18.15 38.05
C LEU A 138 -11.13 -16.90 38.13
N PRO A 139 -10.71 -15.75 37.56
CA PRO A 139 -11.55 -14.57 37.46
C PRO A 139 -12.84 -14.86 36.68
N LYS A 140 -13.98 -14.35 37.17
CA LYS A 140 -15.28 -14.51 36.49
C LYS A 140 -15.27 -14.00 35.04
N GLY A 141 -14.50 -12.93 34.77
CA GLY A 141 -14.36 -12.36 33.43
C GLY A 141 -13.64 -13.29 32.46
N GLU A 142 -12.65 -14.06 32.93
CA GLU A 142 -11.89 -14.99 32.11
C GLU A 142 -12.72 -16.22 31.73
N VAL A 143 -13.48 -16.76 32.68
CA VAL A 143 -14.44 -17.84 32.43
C VAL A 143 -15.50 -17.41 31.42
N ALA A 144 -16.04 -16.19 31.54
CA ALA A 144 -17.02 -15.67 30.59
C ALA A 144 -16.43 -15.49 29.18
N LEU A 145 -15.18 -15.01 29.09
CA LEU A 145 -14.49 -14.81 27.82
C LEU A 145 -14.24 -16.14 27.10
N VAL A 146 -13.79 -17.19 27.81
CA VAL A 146 -13.57 -18.52 27.24
C VAL A 146 -14.89 -19.12 26.72
N LEU A 147 -15.98 -18.96 27.46
CA LEU A 147 -17.30 -19.42 27.05
C LEU A 147 -17.84 -18.65 25.84
N ASP A 148 -17.66 -17.33 25.79
CA ASP A 148 -18.11 -16.49 24.67
C ASP A 148 -17.29 -16.75 23.39
N LEU A 149 -15.97 -16.88 23.52
CA LEU A 149 -15.08 -17.30 22.44
C LEU A 149 -15.50 -18.66 21.88
N LYS A 150 -15.75 -19.64 22.76
CA LYS A 150 -16.19 -20.97 22.32
C LYS A 150 -17.57 -20.95 21.67
N LYS A 151 -18.51 -20.17 22.19
CA LYS A 151 -19.85 -19.99 21.60
C LYS A 151 -19.76 -19.38 20.20
N LYS A 152 -18.92 -18.35 20.04
CA LYS A 152 -18.69 -17.65 18.77
C LYS A 152 -17.94 -18.50 17.74
N LEU A 153 -17.04 -19.37 18.20
CA LEU A 153 -16.28 -20.30 17.35
C LEU A 153 -17.12 -21.50 16.89
N LEU A 154 -18.04 -21.99 17.73
CA LEU A 154 -18.83 -23.18 17.42
C LEU A 154 -20.12 -22.91 16.66
N ASN A 155 -20.73 -21.72 16.74
CA ASN A 155 -21.95 -21.35 16.02
C ASN A 155 -23.02 -22.47 15.95
N ILE A 156 -23.12 -23.27 17.02
CA ILE A 156 -24.10 -24.33 17.29
C ILE A 156 -24.31 -24.31 18.81
N LEU A 157 -25.21 -23.43 19.26
CA LEU A 157 -26.49 -23.81 19.87
C LEU A 157 -27.38 -22.57 19.95
#